data_AF-A0A444UXW7-F1
#
_entry.id   AF-A0A444UXW7-F1
#
_cell.length_a   1.000
_cell.length_b   1.000
_cell.length_c   1.000
_cell.angle_alpha   90.00
_cell.angle_beta   90.00
_cell.angle_gamma   90.00
#
_symmetry.space_group_name_H-M   'P 1'
#
loop_
_entity.id
_entity.type
_entity.pdbx_description
1 polymer ?
#
loop_
_entity_poly.entity_id
_entity_poly.type
_entity_poly.pdbx_seq_one_letter_code
_entity_poly.pdbx_strand_id
1 'polypeptide(L)'
;MASFPLEPAAQKESPSAEAAAADPGSPPDEAAGSLDEASERLLQTLQSSSGLSFSAEQVSCVCEALLQAGNVERLGRFLSAVPLSEELLRGNETLLKARALVAFHQEEFKELYALLESHPFQAANHAFLQDLFLRARYKEAERSRGRSLGAVDKYRLRKKYPLPKTIWDGEETVYCFKERSRNALKDCYKSNRYPTPDEKRNLARVTGLSLTQVSNWFKNRRQRDRTPSGATSKR
;
A
#
# COMPACT_ATOMS: atom_id res chain seq x y z
N MET A 1 34.04 -35.91 -2.22
CA MET A 1 34.58 -36.01 -0.84
C MET A 1 33.82 -35.00 -0.01
N ALA A 2 32.90 -35.29 0.91
CA ALA A 2 32.26 -36.50 1.44
C ALA A 2 30.74 -36.17 1.49
N SER A 3 29.73 -36.97 1.16
CA SER A 3 29.37 -38.38 1.38
C SER A 3 29.06 -38.76 2.84
N PHE A 4 27.74 -38.73 3.13
CA PHE A 4 26.94 -39.73 3.88
C PHE A 4 26.94 -39.69 5.42
N PRO A 5 25.95 -40.29 6.13
CA PRO A 5 24.52 -40.49 5.80
C PRO A 5 23.53 -40.61 7.01
N LEU A 6 22.23 -40.79 6.69
CA LEU A 6 21.22 -41.69 7.28
C LEU A 6 20.50 -41.36 8.63
N GLU A 7 19.20 -41.03 8.52
CA GLU A 7 18.10 -41.63 9.32
C GLU A 7 18.02 -43.16 9.06
N PRO A 8 17.40 -44.05 9.89
CA PRO A 8 15.97 -43.96 10.20
C PRO A 8 15.41 -44.68 11.47
N ALA A 9 14.10 -44.49 11.67
CA ALA A 9 13.08 -45.44 12.16
C ALA A 9 13.03 -45.89 13.64
N ALA A 10 11.87 -45.68 14.28
CA ALA A 10 10.87 -46.74 14.57
C ALA A 10 10.02 -46.49 15.84
N GLN A 11 8.69 -46.49 15.62
CA GLN A 11 7.62 -47.18 16.38
C GLN A 11 7.21 -46.63 17.76
N LYS A 12 5.98 -46.09 17.89
CA LYS A 12 4.70 -46.75 18.24
C LYS A 12 4.63 -47.19 19.71
N GLU A 13 3.81 -46.50 20.51
CA GLU A 13 2.71 -47.03 21.35
C GLU A 13 2.27 -46.02 22.43
N SER A 14 0.97 -45.73 22.44
CA SER A 14 0.17 -45.38 23.63
C SER A 14 -0.67 -46.63 23.97
N PRO A 15 -1.22 -46.87 25.19
CA PRO A 15 -1.78 -45.87 26.13
C PRO A 15 -1.61 -46.19 27.65
N SER A 16 -2.05 -45.23 28.50
CA SER A 16 -2.90 -45.43 29.70
C SER A 16 -2.53 -44.63 30.96
N ALA A 17 -3.60 -44.09 31.54
CA ALA A 17 -3.88 -43.85 32.97
C ALA A 17 -3.19 -42.69 33.72
N GLU A 18 -3.97 -41.62 33.87
CA GLU A 18 -4.47 -41.13 35.17
C GLU A 18 -3.48 -40.95 36.33
N ALA A 19 -3.15 -39.69 36.65
CA ALA A 19 -2.99 -39.23 38.02
C ALA A 19 -3.12 -37.71 38.09
N ALA A 20 -4.09 -37.26 38.86
CA ALA A 20 -4.30 -35.87 39.24
C ALA A 20 -3.14 -35.34 40.09
N ALA A 21 -2.68 -34.14 39.79
CA ALA A 21 -1.98 -33.28 40.74
C ALA A 21 -2.24 -31.82 40.35
N ALA A 22 -2.92 -31.11 41.24
CA ALA A 22 -3.11 -29.69 41.19
C ALA A 22 -1.80 -28.96 41.51
N ASP A 23 -1.50 -27.87 40.81
CA ASP A 23 -0.65 -26.79 41.30
C ASP A 23 -1.14 -25.45 40.71
N PRO A 24 -1.09 -24.33 41.46
CA PRO A 24 -1.87 -23.13 41.20
C PRO A 24 -1.06 -22.02 40.52
N GLY A 25 -1.79 -21.11 39.85
CA GLY A 25 -1.37 -19.71 39.74
C GLY A 25 -0.58 -19.30 38.50
N SER A 26 -1.25 -19.22 37.35
CA SER A 26 -0.91 -18.22 36.33
C SER A 26 -1.88 -17.03 36.49
N PRO A 27 -1.39 -15.77 36.51
CA PRO A 27 -2.26 -14.60 36.60
C PRO A 27 -3.07 -14.47 35.30
N PRO A 28 -4.31 -13.97 35.37
CA PRO A 28 -5.21 -13.96 34.23
C PRO A 28 -4.86 -12.87 33.22
N ASP A 29 -5.11 -13.19 31.95
CA ASP A 29 -5.11 -12.36 30.73
C ASP A 29 -6.11 -11.16 30.77
N GLU A 30 -6.50 -10.71 31.96
CA GLU A 30 -7.55 -9.70 32.20
C GLU A 30 -7.09 -8.26 31.89
N ALA A 31 -5.78 -8.01 31.87
CA ALA A 31 -5.24 -6.65 31.66
C ALA A 31 -5.43 -6.13 30.23
N ALA A 32 -5.45 -7.02 29.22
CA ALA A 32 -5.65 -6.64 27.82
C ALA A 32 -7.13 -6.31 27.51
N GLY A 33 -8.06 -7.06 28.11
CA GLY A 33 -9.51 -6.81 27.98
C GLY A 33 -9.96 -5.53 28.70
N SER A 34 -9.35 -5.22 29.85
CA SER A 34 -9.66 -4.04 30.66
C SER A 34 -9.41 -2.71 29.94
N LEU A 35 -8.30 -2.59 29.19
CA LEU A 35 -7.96 -1.39 28.42
C LEU A 35 -8.86 -1.21 27.19
N ASP A 36 -9.23 -2.32 26.56
CA ASP A 36 -10.18 -2.36 25.44
C ASP A 36 -11.59 -1.97 25.89
N GLU A 37 -12.09 -2.53 26.98
CA GLU A 37 -13.39 -2.16 27.55
C GLU A 37 -13.42 -0.71 28.04
N ALA A 38 -12.35 -0.23 28.67
CA ALA A 38 -12.26 1.17 29.10
C ALA A 38 -12.28 2.12 27.90
N SER A 39 -11.55 1.79 26.83
CA SER A 39 -11.56 2.53 25.56
C SER A 39 -12.96 2.52 24.92
N GLU A 40 -13.64 1.38 24.92
CA GLU A 40 -14.98 1.25 24.35
C GLU A 40 -16.02 2.03 25.14
N ARG A 41 -15.96 1.98 26.48
CA ARG A 41 -16.81 2.79 27.35
C ARG A 41 -16.57 4.29 27.16
N LEU A 42 -15.32 4.69 26.96
CA LEU A 42 -14.98 6.08 26.68
C LEU A 42 -15.59 6.49 25.33
N LEU A 43 -15.38 5.73 24.25
CA LEU A 43 -15.99 5.98 22.93
C LEU A 43 -17.52 6.01 22.96
N GLN A 44 -18.16 5.10 23.70
CA GLN A 44 -19.61 5.06 23.90
C GLN A 44 -20.11 6.32 24.62
N THR A 45 -19.35 6.79 25.61
CA THR A 45 -19.62 8.04 26.33
C THR A 45 -19.42 9.25 25.41
N LEU A 46 -18.42 9.24 24.52
CA LEU A 46 -18.21 10.28 23.50
C LEU A 46 -19.37 10.36 22.51
N GLN A 47 -19.92 9.22 22.09
CA GLN A 47 -21.07 9.16 21.18
C GLN A 47 -22.38 9.59 21.84
N SER A 48 -22.52 9.34 23.14
CA SER A 48 -23.70 9.74 23.93
C SER A 48 -23.65 11.22 24.35
N SER A 49 -22.46 11.81 24.34
CA SER A 49 -22.22 13.21 24.67
C SER A 49 -22.08 14.02 23.38
N SER A 50 -23.20 14.51 22.85
CA SER A 50 -23.25 15.40 21.68
C SER A 50 -22.60 16.77 21.96
N GLY A 51 -21.28 16.83 22.18
CA GLY A 51 -20.60 18.10 22.40
C GLY A 51 -19.21 18.06 23.04
N LEU A 52 -18.36 17.08 22.77
CA LEU A 52 -16.95 17.18 23.15
C LEU A 52 -16.15 17.84 22.02
N SER A 53 -15.81 19.11 22.22
CA SER A 53 -14.88 19.84 21.37
C SER A 53 -13.45 19.40 21.69
N PHE A 54 -12.92 18.46 20.92
CA PHE A 54 -11.49 18.13 20.96
C PHE A 54 -10.68 19.22 20.26
N SER A 55 -9.49 19.53 20.78
CA SER A 55 -8.55 20.36 20.03
C SER A 55 -7.99 19.59 18.83
N ALA A 56 -7.55 20.31 17.79
CA ALA A 56 -6.95 19.68 16.60
C ALA A 56 -5.74 18.80 16.96
N GLU A 57 -4.96 19.20 17.94
CA GLU A 57 -3.80 18.45 18.44
C GLU A 57 -4.22 17.16 19.16
N GLN A 58 -5.27 17.21 19.99
CA GLN A 58 -5.80 16.03 20.66
C GLN A 58 -6.33 15.00 19.66
N VAL A 59 -7.08 15.45 18.65
CA VAL A 59 -7.56 14.58 17.58
C VAL A 59 -6.40 13.97 16.81
N SER A 60 -5.36 14.75 16.48
CA SER A 60 -4.15 14.24 15.82
C SER A 60 -3.47 13.15 16.66
N CYS A 61 -3.23 13.42 17.94
CA CYS A 61 -2.57 12.48 18.85
C CYS A 61 -3.33 11.15 18.97
N VAL A 62 -4.67 11.20 19.11
CA VAL A 62 -5.51 10.00 19.15
C VAL A 62 -5.46 9.25 17.81
N CYS A 63 -5.51 9.95 16.68
CA CYS A 63 -5.39 9.33 15.37
C CYS A 63 -4.02 8.66 15.17
N GLU A 64 -2.92 9.28 15.62
CA GLU A 64 -1.58 8.69 15.56
C GLU A 64 -1.48 7.41 16.38
N ALA A 65 -1.97 7.44 17.63
CA ALA A 65 -1.96 6.28 18.51
C ALA A 65 -2.77 5.11 17.90
N LEU A 66 -3.96 5.39 17.36
CA LEU A 66 -4.81 4.38 16.73
C LEU A 66 -4.22 3.85 15.41
N LEU A 67 -3.55 4.71 14.63
CA LEU A 67 -2.84 4.30 13.43
C LEU A 67 -1.65 3.39 13.75
N GLN A 68 -0.89 3.69 14.81
CA GLN A 68 0.24 2.87 15.26
C GLN A 68 -0.23 1.52 15.84
N ALA A 69 -1.33 1.51 16.58
CA ALA A 69 -1.94 0.29 17.10
C ALA A 69 -2.58 -0.58 15.99
N GLY A 70 -2.83 -0.02 14.80
CA GLY A 70 -3.44 -0.74 13.69
C GLY A 70 -4.94 -1.04 13.89
N ASN A 71 -5.59 -0.46 14.90
CA ASN A 71 -7.01 -0.68 15.17
C ASN A 71 -7.88 0.25 14.31
N VAL A 72 -8.14 -0.17 13.08
CA VAL A 72 -8.91 0.61 12.09
C VAL A 72 -10.38 0.73 12.48
N GLU A 73 -10.95 -0.25 13.20
CA GLU A 73 -12.34 -0.19 13.62
C GLU A 73 -12.58 0.90 14.67
N ARG A 74 -11.73 0.96 15.71
CA ARG A 74 -11.79 2.03 16.71
C ARG A 74 -11.52 3.38 16.09
N LEU A 75 -10.58 3.45 15.15
CA LEU A 75 -10.33 4.67 14.38
C LEU A 75 -11.60 5.12 13.64
N GLY A 76 -12.31 4.20 12.97
CA GLY A 76 -13.57 4.51 12.30
C GLY A 76 -14.65 5.00 13.27
N ARG A 77 -14.82 4.35 14.43
CA ARG A 77 -15.78 4.78 15.46
C ARG A 77 -15.43 6.16 16.01
N PHE A 78 -14.17 6.42 16.32
CA PHE A 78 -13.69 7.72 16.78
C PHE A 78 -13.95 8.82 15.74
N LEU A 79 -13.59 8.59 14.47
CA LEU A 79 -13.81 9.55 13.40
C LEU A 79 -15.30 9.83 13.13
N SER A 80 -16.18 8.86 13.37
CA SER A 80 -17.63 9.06 13.27
C SER A 80 -18.22 9.87 14.43
N ALA A 81 -17.56 9.85 15.60
CA ALA A 81 -18.00 10.56 16.80
C ALA A 81 -17.49 12.02 16.85
N VAL A 82 -16.38 12.32 16.17
CA VAL A 82 -15.82 13.68 16.12
C VAL A 82 -16.49 14.49 15.00
N PRO A 83 -17.01 15.70 15.28
CA PRO A 83 -17.51 16.59 14.23
C PRO A 83 -16.35 17.03 13.33
N LEU A 84 -16.36 16.55 12.09
CA LEU A 84 -15.33 16.83 11.07
C LEU A 84 -15.55 18.23 10.46
N SER A 85 -15.32 19.27 11.27
CA SER A 85 -15.32 20.64 10.80
C SER A 85 -14.19 20.87 9.78
N GLU A 86 -14.45 21.65 8.73
CA GLU A 86 -13.47 21.97 7.68
C GLU A 86 -12.20 22.64 8.25
N GLU A 87 -12.32 23.32 9.38
CA GLU A 87 -11.22 23.91 10.15
C GLU A 87 -10.32 22.87 10.82
N LEU A 88 -10.88 21.75 11.27
CA LEU A 88 -10.14 20.63 11.87
C LEU A 88 -9.36 19.84 10.81
N LEU A 89 -9.89 19.78 9.58
CA LEU A 89 -9.26 19.12 8.43
C LEU A 89 -8.13 19.96 7.83
N ARG A 90 -8.21 21.29 7.98
CA ARG A 90 -7.22 22.22 7.43
C ARG A 90 -5.88 22.08 8.18
N GLY A 91 -4.92 21.42 7.54
CA GLY A 91 -3.55 21.29 8.04
C GLY A 91 -3.29 20.07 8.95
N ASN A 92 -4.31 19.25 9.24
CA ASN A 92 -4.13 18.01 10.00
C ASN A 92 -4.00 16.79 9.07
N GLU A 93 -2.78 16.54 8.60
CA GLU A 93 -2.48 15.43 7.69
C GLU A 93 -2.70 14.07 8.32
N THR A 94 -2.43 13.92 9.62
CA THR A 94 -2.66 12.67 10.35
C THR A 94 -4.13 12.30 10.30
N LEU A 95 -5.03 13.25 10.57
CA LEU A 95 -6.46 13.03 10.51
C LEU A 95 -6.92 12.64 9.09
N LEU A 96 -6.42 13.33 8.07
CA LEU A 96 -6.72 13.00 6.67
C LEU A 96 -6.22 11.59 6.28
N LYS A 97 -5.03 11.20 6.74
CA LYS A 97 -4.47 9.86 6.56
C LYS A 97 -5.31 8.80 7.26
N ALA A 98 -5.75 9.06 8.49
CA ALA A 98 -6.64 8.20 9.25
C ALA A 98 -7.98 8.00 8.53
N ARG A 99 -8.60 9.08 8.05
CA ARG A 99 -9.83 9.02 7.25
C ARG A 99 -9.64 8.22 5.97
N ALA A 100 -8.56 8.45 5.23
CA ALA A 100 -8.24 7.70 4.02
C ALA A 100 -8.14 6.19 4.31
N LEU A 101 -7.48 5.81 5.41
CA LEU A 101 -7.36 4.41 5.82
C LEU A 101 -8.71 3.79 6.19
N VAL A 102 -9.53 4.52 6.94
CA VAL A 102 -10.88 4.05 7.31
C VAL A 102 -11.77 3.88 6.08
N ALA A 103 -11.77 4.86 5.17
CA ALA A 103 -12.53 4.77 3.91
C ALA A 103 -12.10 3.55 3.07
N PHE A 104 -10.80 3.23 3.03
CA PHE A 104 -10.30 2.01 2.37
C PHE A 104 -10.85 0.73 3.02
N HIS A 105 -10.92 0.67 4.35
CA HIS A 105 -11.41 -0.50 5.08
C HIS A 105 -12.93 -0.68 4.97
N GLN A 106 -13.68 0.43 4.97
CA GLN A 106 -15.12 0.47 4.72
C GLN A 106 -15.49 0.26 3.25
N GLU A 107 -14.48 0.20 2.36
CA GLU A 107 -14.63 0.04 0.91
C GLU A 107 -15.32 1.21 0.21
N GLU A 108 -15.37 2.38 0.86
CA GLU A 108 -15.83 3.63 0.31
C GLU A 108 -14.72 4.31 -0.51
N PHE A 109 -14.36 3.67 -1.62
CA PHE A 109 -13.24 4.11 -2.46
C PHE A 109 -13.45 5.51 -3.05
N LYS A 110 -14.70 5.93 -3.27
CA LYS A 110 -15.01 7.27 -3.79
C LYS A 110 -14.56 8.38 -2.83
N GLU A 111 -14.83 8.21 -1.54
CA GLU A 111 -14.40 9.16 -0.51
C GLU A 111 -12.87 9.18 -0.41
N LEU A 112 -12.23 8.00 -0.43
CA LEU A 112 -10.77 7.90 -0.45
C LEU A 112 -10.17 8.71 -1.60
N TYR A 113 -10.67 8.57 -2.83
CA TYR A 113 -10.14 9.31 -3.97
C TYR A 113 -10.38 10.81 -3.83
N ALA A 114 -11.56 11.22 -3.38
CA ALA A 114 -11.88 12.62 -3.16
C ALA A 114 -10.95 13.27 -2.11
N LEU A 115 -10.67 12.58 -1.00
CA LEU A 115 -9.75 13.05 0.04
C LEU A 115 -8.33 13.22 -0.50
N LEU A 116 -7.83 12.21 -1.23
CA LEU A 116 -6.49 12.23 -1.77
C LEU A 116 -6.32 13.30 -2.86
N GLU A 117 -7.34 13.59 -3.66
CA GLU A 117 -7.27 14.60 -4.73
C GLU A 117 -7.46 16.05 -4.22
N SER A 118 -8.12 16.24 -3.08
CA SER A 118 -8.48 17.56 -2.55
C SER A 118 -7.43 18.19 -1.63
N HIS A 119 -6.62 17.38 -0.93
CA HIS A 119 -5.70 17.89 0.08
C HIS A 119 -4.24 17.56 -0.28
N PRO A 120 -3.30 18.53 -0.25
CA PRO A 120 -1.89 18.24 -0.41
C PRO A 120 -1.34 17.54 0.85
N PHE A 121 -0.41 16.59 0.67
CA PHE A 121 0.24 15.86 1.76
C PHE A 121 1.75 16.05 1.73
N GLN A 122 2.41 15.92 2.88
CA GLN A 122 3.87 15.87 2.97
C GLN A 122 4.44 14.59 2.35
N ALA A 123 5.67 14.71 1.83
CA ALA A 123 6.42 13.62 1.20
C ALA A 123 6.57 12.39 2.10
N ALA A 124 6.64 12.56 3.43
CA ALA A 124 6.71 11.47 4.39
C ALA A 124 5.47 10.54 4.33
N ASN A 125 4.32 11.08 3.98
CA ASN A 125 3.05 10.34 3.89
C ASN A 125 2.79 9.78 2.48
N HIS A 126 3.50 10.26 1.45
CA HIS A 126 3.24 9.89 0.05
C HIS A 126 3.33 8.38 -0.18
N ALA A 127 4.37 7.72 0.29
CA ALA A 127 4.55 6.28 0.06
C ALA A 127 3.36 5.45 0.57
N PHE A 128 2.85 5.79 1.75
CA PHE A 128 1.69 5.13 2.34
C PHE A 128 0.40 5.41 1.55
N LEU A 129 0.14 6.67 1.22
CA LEU A 129 -1.08 7.06 0.51
C LEU A 129 -1.10 6.57 -0.95
N GLN A 130 0.06 6.49 -1.60
CA GLN A 130 0.21 5.91 -2.93
C GLN A 130 -0.09 4.41 -2.92
N ASP A 131 0.43 3.66 -1.93
CA ASP A 131 0.10 2.24 -1.75
C ASP A 131 -1.41 2.06 -1.54
N LEU A 132 -2.00 2.86 -0.65
CA LEU A 132 -3.42 2.82 -0.33
C LEU A 132 -4.29 3.09 -1.56
N PHE A 133 -3.98 4.13 -2.34
CA PHE A 133 -4.69 4.47 -3.57
C PHE A 133 -4.64 3.34 -4.61
N LEU A 134 -3.45 2.76 -4.81
CA LEU A 134 -3.28 1.66 -5.78
C LEU A 134 -3.99 0.40 -5.33
N ARG A 135 -3.92 0.06 -4.05
CA ARG A 135 -4.65 -1.08 -3.46
C ARG A 135 -6.15 -0.90 -3.57
N ALA A 136 -6.69 0.30 -3.35
CA ALA A 136 -8.09 0.62 -3.56
C ALA A 136 -8.52 0.33 -5.00
N ARG A 137 -7.77 0.85 -5.97
CA ARG A 137 -8.01 0.63 -7.40
C ARG A 137 -7.90 -0.84 -7.80
N TYR A 138 -6.98 -1.58 -7.19
CA TYR A 138 -6.85 -3.02 -7.42
C TYR A 138 -8.05 -3.78 -6.86
N LYS A 139 -8.45 -3.51 -5.62
CA LYS A 139 -9.59 -4.16 -4.97
C LYS A 139 -10.91 -3.90 -5.73
N GLU A 140 -11.13 -2.66 -6.16
CA GLU A 140 -12.29 -2.27 -6.99
C GLU A 140 -12.32 -3.01 -8.35
N ALA A 141 -11.14 -3.16 -8.98
CA ALA A 141 -11.00 -3.88 -10.25
C ALA A 141 -11.07 -5.42 -10.09
N GLU A 142 -10.60 -5.98 -8.97
CA GLU A 142 -10.76 -7.41 -8.64
C GLU A 142 -12.23 -7.76 -8.43
N ARG A 143 -12.97 -6.90 -7.70
CA ARG A 143 -14.41 -7.05 -7.49
C ARG A 143 -15.20 -7.04 -8.79
N SER A 144 -14.94 -6.04 -9.65
CA SER A 144 -15.66 -5.91 -10.93
C SER A 144 -15.35 -7.03 -11.93
N ARG A 145 -14.18 -7.67 -11.83
CA ARG A 145 -13.76 -8.76 -12.73
C ARG A 145 -14.01 -10.16 -12.17
N GLY A 146 -14.25 -10.30 -10.88
CA GLY A 146 -14.43 -11.61 -10.23
C GLY A 146 -13.19 -12.49 -10.22
N ARG A 147 -11.99 -11.93 -10.43
CA ARG A 147 -10.71 -12.65 -10.42
C ARG A 147 -9.58 -11.78 -9.88
N SER A 148 -8.52 -12.42 -9.38
CA SER A 148 -7.30 -11.72 -8.97
C SER A 148 -6.59 -11.04 -10.15
N LEU A 149 -5.96 -9.90 -9.88
CA LEU A 149 -5.26 -9.14 -10.91
C LEU A 149 -3.81 -9.62 -11.09
N GLY A 150 -3.48 -9.99 -12.34
CA GLY A 150 -2.09 -10.21 -12.74
C GLY A 150 -1.28 -8.92 -12.90
N ALA A 151 0.03 -9.06 -13.05
CA ALA A 151 0.96 -7.92 -13.19
C ALA A 151 0.58 -6.96 -14.35
N VAL A 152 0.09 -7.50 -15.46
CA VAL A 152 -0.34 -6.71 -16.63
C VAL A 152 -1.58 -5.88 -16.33
N ASP A 153 -2.54 -6.43 -15.59
CA ASP A 153 -3.75 -5.70 -15.23
C ASP A 153 -3.44 -4.59 -14.22
N LYS A 154 -2.59 -4.86 -13.21
CA LYS A 154 -2.09 -3.84 -12.28
C LYS A 154 -1.33 -2.72 -13.01
N TYR A 155 -0.56 -3.05 -14.05
CA TYR A 155 0.07 -2.04 -14.92
C TYR A 155 -0.96 -1.19 -15.68
N ARG A 156 -1.98 -1.81 -16.29
CA ARG A 156 -3.04 -1.10 -17.00
C ARG A 156 -3.79 -0.14 -16.08
N LEU A 157 -4.07 -0.55 -14.84
CA LEU A 157 -4.74 0.30 -13.85
C LEU A 157 -3.89 1.50 -13.46
N ARG A 158 -2.59 1.33 -13.18
CA ARG A 158 -1.67 2.45 -12.90
C ARG A 158 -1.59 3.45 -14.04
N LYS A 159 -1.72 2.99 -15.28
CA LYS A 159 -1.73 3.87 -16.46
C LYS A 159 -3.07 4.58 -16.65
N LYS A 160 -4.18 3.89 -16.35
CA LYS A 160 -5.54 4.45 -16.48
C LYS A 160 -5.84 5.46 -15.37
N TYR A 161 -5.32 5.21 -14.17
CA TYR A 161 -5.52 6.01 -12.97
C TYR A 161 -4.16 6.41 -12.42
N PRO A 162 -3.52 7.47 -12.96
CA PRO A 162 -2.27 7.98 -12.43
C PRO A 162 -2.48 8.52 -11.01
N LEU A 163 -1.39 8.59 -10.24
CA LEU A 163 -1.42 9.13 -8.88
C LEU A 163 -1.80 10.62 -8.90
N PRO A 164 -2.66 11.09 -7.98
CA PRO A 164 -2.93 12.51 -7.78
C PRO A 164 -1.65 13.29 -7.44
N LYS A 165 -1.53 14.53 -7.96
CA LYS A 165 -0.37 15.43 -7.72
C LYS A 165 -0.21 15.86 -6.25
N THR A 166 -1.26 15.68 -5.46
CA THR A 166 -1.32 15.95 -4.01
C THR A 166 -0.53 14.95 -3.17
N ILE A 167 -0.38 13.72 -3.67
CA ILE A 167 0.39 12.64 -3.03
C ILE A 167 1.60 12.22 -3.86
N TRP A 168 2.00 13.05 -4.83
CA TRP A 168 3.09 12.76 -5.75
C TRP A 168 3.71 14.06 -6.26
N ASP A 169 5.02 14.20 -6.07
CA ASP A 169 5.83 15.37 -6.48
C ASP A 169 5.89 15.63 -8.00
N GLY A 170 5.12 14.87 -8.81
CA GLY A 170 4.99 15.11 -10.24
C GLY A 170 6.20 14.68 -11.07
N GLU A 171 7.23 14.07 -10.48
CA GLU A 171 8.27 13.38 -11.25
C GLU A 171 7.67 12.14 -11.93
N GLU A 172 7.29 12.29 -13.19
CA GLU A 172 6.65 11.28 -14.02
C GLU A 172 7.51 10.01 -14.19
N THR A 173 7.45 9.07 -13.24
CA THR A 173 8.06 7.74 -13.39
C THR A 173 7.21 6.87 -14.31
N VAL A 174 7.20 7.18 -15.61
CA VAL A 174 6.74 6.20 -16.59
C VAL A 174 7.72 5.02 -16.56
N TYR A 175 7.24 3.87 -16.05
CA TYR A 175 7.97 2.59 -16.07
C TYR A 175 9.18 2.52 -15.11
N CYS A 176 9.16 3.22 -13.96
CA CYS A 176 10.25 3.21 -12.97
C CYS A 176 11.58 3.84 -13.46
N PHE A 177 11.55 4.66 -14.52
CA PHE A 177 12.74 5.33 -15.03
C PHE A 177 12.65 6.84 -14.83
N LYS A 178 13.69 7.42 -14.23
CA LYS A 178 13.89 8.88 -14.20
C LYS A 178 14.02 9.40 -15.64
N GLU A 179 13.60 10.63 -15.89
CA GLU A 179 13.62 11.23 -17.24
C GLU A 179 15.00 11.16 -17.90
N ARG A 180 16.05 11.40 -17.12
CA ARG A 180 17.46 11.27 -17.54
C ARG A 180 17.79 9.87 -18.10
N SER A 181 17.33 8.81 -17.43
CA SER A 181 17.52 7.42 -17.88
C SER A 181 16.74 7.13 -19.16
N ARG A 182 15.54 7.70 -19.31
CA ARG A 182 14.73 7.58 -20.55
C ARG A 182 15.44 8.22 -21.75
N ASN A 183 16.05 9.39 -21.57
CA ASN A 183 16.74 10.10 -22.65
C ASN A 183 18.00 9.35 -23.11
N ALA A 184 18.83 8.88 -22.16
CA ALA A 184 20.02 8.07 -22.49
C ALA A 184 19.67 6.79 -23.29
N LEU A 185 18.59 6.09 -22.92
CA LEU A 185 18.10 4.92 -23.66
C LEU A 185 17.62 5.26 -25.08
N LYS A 186 16.87 6.37 -25.23
CA LYS A 186 16.40 6.85 -26.54
C LYS A 186 17.55 7.25 -27.45
N ASP A 187 18.54 7.96 -26.91
CA ASP A 187 19.68 8.45 -27.70
C ASP A 187 20.56 7.30 -28.17
N CYS A 188 20.85 6.33 -27.30
CA CYS A 188 21.52 5.10 -27.72
C CYS A 188 20.72 4.34 -28.79
N TYR A 189 19.37 4.27 -28.67
CA TYR A 189 18.54 3.60 -29.67
C TYR A 189 18.56 4.26 -31.06
N LYS A 190 18.70 5.59 -31.11
CA LYS A 190 18.85 6.32 -32.37
C LYS A 190 20.16 5.93 -33.06
N SER A 191 21.23 5.77 -32.30
CA SER A 191 22.55 5.36 -32.81
C SER A 191 22.59 3.86 -33.15
N ASN A 192 22.07 3.00 -32.28
CA ASN A 192 22.09 1.55 -32.44
C ASN A 192 20.81 0.89 -31.87
N ARG A 193 20.00 0.28 -32.75
CA ARG A 193 18.75 -0.43 -32.38
C ARG A 193 19.01 -1.79 -31.69
N TYR A 194 20.22 -2.32 -31.81
CA TYR A 194 20.65 -3.61 -31.25
C TYR A 194 21.98 -3.43 -30.51
N PRO A 195 21.96 -2.84 -29.30
CA PRO A 195 23.18 -2.58 -28.55
C PRO A 195 23.88 -3.87 -28.15
N THR A 196 25.21 -3.84 -28.18
CA THR A 196 26.07 -4.95 -27.75
C THR A 196 25.95 -5.19 -26.23
N PRO A 197 26.39 -6.35 -25.71
CA PRO A 197 26.39 -6.61 -24.28
C PRO A 197 27.11 -5.52 -23.46
N ASP A 198 28.22 -5.00 -23.96
CA ASP A 198 29.00 -3.94 -23.29
C ASP A 198 28.30 -2.58 -23.32
N GLU A 199 27.68 -2.22 -24.44
CA GLU A 199 26.85 -1.02 -24.53
C GLU A 199 25.66 -1.08 -23.54
N LYS A 200 25.04 -2.25 -23.39
CA LYS A 200 23.98 -2.45 -22.40
C LYS A 200 24.49 -2.34 -20.96
N ARG A 201 25.69 -2.87 -20.65
CA ARG A 201 26.31 -2.71 -19.33
C ARG A 201 26.65 -1.25 -19.04
N ASN A 202 27.18 -0.53 -20.04
CA ASN A 202 27.46 0.89 -19.89
C ASN A 202 26.17 1.70 -19.69
N LEU A 203 25.11 1.42 -20.45
CA LEU A 203 23.80 2.03 -20.24
C LEU A 203 23.24 1.73 -18.85
N ALA A 204 23.30 0.48 -18.39
CA ALA A 204 22.88 0.10 -17.04
C ALA A 204 23.61 0.94 -15.98
N ARG A 205 24.93 1.07 -16.10
CA ARG A 205 25.78 1.88 -15.21
C ARG A 205 25.42 3.36 -15.24
N VAL A 206 25.27 3.95 -16.42
CA VAL A 206 24.99 5.39 -16.60
C VAL A 206 23.56 5.75 -16.19
N THR A 207 22.61 4.85 -16.42
CA THR A 207 21.18 5.10 -16.16
C THR A 207 20.72 4.65 -14.77
N GLY A 208 21.57 3.93 -14.02
CA GLY A 208 21.21 3.33 -12.73
C GLY A 208 20.20 2.18 -12.86
N LEU A 209 20.05 1.61 -14.05
CA LEU A 209 19.09 0.54 -14.34
C LEU A 209 19.79 -0.81 -14.32
N SER A 210 19.05 -1.87 -13.99
CA SER A 210 19.53 -3.24 -14.17
C SER A 210 19.72 -3.56 -15.65
N LEU A 211 20.67 -4.46 -15.94
CA LEU A 211 20.91 -4.95 -17.30
C LEU A 211 19.65 -5.56 -17.94
N THR A 212 18.81 -6.20 -17.12
CA THR A 212 17.52 -6.76 -17.53
C THR A 212 16.53 -5.68 -17.94
N GLN A 213 16.43 -4.58 -17.17
CA GLN A 213 15.59 -3.44 -17.52
C GLN A 213 16.00 -2.79 -18.84
N VAL A 214 17.31 -2.58 -19.04
CA VAL A 214 17.84 -2.08 -20.32
C VAL A 214 17.50 -3.04 -21.45
N SER A 215 17.76 -4.34 -21.28
CA SER A 215 17.46 -5.36 -22.30
C SER A 215 15.98 -5.42 -22.68
N ASN A 216 15.09 -5.37 -21.69
CA ASN A 216 13.64 -5.36 -21.88
C ASN A 216 13.17 -4.08 -22.57
N TRP A 217 13.76 -2.93 -22.25
CA TRP A 217 13.43 -1.66 -22.91
C TRP A 217 13.71 -1.72 -24.42
N PHE A 218 14.90 -2.19 -24.83
CA PHE A 218 15.24 -2.31 -26.25
C PHE A 218 14.36 -3.34 -26.98
N LYS A 219 14.04 -4.47 -26.32
CA LYS A 219 13.10 -5.47 -26.85
C LYS A 219 11.72 -4.85 -27.09
N ASN A 220 11.16 -4.18 -26.08
CA ASN A 220 9.85 -3.55 -26.16
C ASN A 220 9.82 -2.41 -27.17
N ARG A 221 10.88 -1.61 -27.28
CA ARG A 221 10.98 -0.51 -28.25
C ARG A 221 10.93 -1.04 -29.68
N ARG A 222 11.70 -2.08 -30.00
CA ARG A 222 11.66 -2.72 -31.33
C ARG A 222 10.30 -3.38 -31.63
N GLN A 223 9.63 -3.94 -30.62
CA GLN A 223 8.27 -4.47 -30.81
C GLN A 223 7.28 -3.36 -31.17
N ARG A 224 7.36 -2.21 -30.49
CA ARG A 224 6.51 -1.04 -30.81
C ARG A 224 6.75 -0.51 -32.22
N ASP A 225 7.99 -0.52 -32.69
CA ASP A 225 8.34 -0.11 -34.05
C ASP A 225 7.84 -1.10 -35.13
N ARG A 226 7.62 -2.38 -34.78
CA ARG A 226 7.09 -3.41 -35.70
C ARG A 226 5.57 -3.37 -35.83
N THR A 227 4.86 -2.87 -34.83
CA THR A 227 3.45 -2.51 -34.96
C THR A 227 3.35 -1.12 -35.60
N PRO A 228 2.96 -0.99 -36.88
CA PRO A 228 2.60 0.32 -37.41
C PRO A 228 1.43 0.87 -36.58
N SER A 229 1.54 2.11 -36.14
CA SER A 229 0.43 2.87 -35.56
C SER A 229 -0.62 3.14 -36.64
N GLY A 230 -1.35 2.09 -37.01
CA GLY A 230 -2.29 2.06 -38.15
C GLY A 230 -3.52 1.19 -37.85
N ALA A 231 -4.10 1.37 -36.66
CA ALA A 231 -5.50 1.03 -36.41
C ALA A 231 -6.12 2.18 -35.61
N THR A 232 -6.03 3.38 -36.16
CA THR A 232 -7.02 4.42 -35.86
C THR A 232 -8.35 3.91 -36.40
N SER A 233 -9.15 3.31 -35.50
CA SER A 233 -10.58 3.14 -35.70
C SER A 233 -11.17 4.56 -35.86
N LYS A 234 -11.25 5.04 -37.10
CA LYS A 234 -12.24 6.05 -37.47
C LYS A 234 -13.50 5.29 -37.86
N ARG A 235 -14.62 5.80 -37.33
CA ARG A 235 -16.00 5.39 -37.63
C ARG A 235 -16.24 5.27 -39.13
#